data_AF-A0A918D2L8-F1
#
_entry.id   AF-A0A918D2L8-F1
#
_cell.length_a   1.000
_cell.length_b   1.000
_cell.length_c   1.000
_cell.angle_alpha   90.00
_cell.angle_beta   90.00
_cell.angle_gamma   90.00
#
_symmetry.space_group_name_H-M   'P 1'
#
loop_
_entity.id
_entity.type
_entity.pdbx_description
1 polymer ?
#
loop_
_entity_poly.entity_id
_entity_poly.type
_entity_poly.pdbx_seq_one_letter_code
_entity_poly.pdbx_strand_id
1 'polypeptide(L)'
;MYTKDPIKKWTLRESIQNHGLGNGTAKFIGTPEQIADKIEEWATEGDVDGFNIAQSYSLETFREFVDHVVPELQNRGIYRKEYTGKTLRESLFDTDSARLPANHPAKRVYTLIK
;
A
#
# COMPACT_ATOMS: atom_id res chain seq x y z
N MET A 1 -10.86 9.76 -15.39
CA MET A 1 -10.25 8.40 -15.50
C MET A 1 -8.74 8.60 -15.37
N TYR A 2 -8.04 7.82 -14.56
CA TYR A 2 -6.63 8.06 -14.17
C TYR A 2 -5.66 7.89 -15.35
N THR A 3 -5.63 8.87 -16.26
CA THR A 3 -4.73 8.87 -17.40
C THR A 3 -3.39 9.45 -16.96
N LYS A 4 -2.34 8.63 -17.00
CA LYS A 4 -0.94 9.05 -16.78
C LYS A 4 -0.50 10.22 -17.67
N ASP A 5 -1.16 10.42 -18.80
CA ASP A 5 -0.97 11.55 -19.72
C ASP A 5 -2.35 12.08 -20.16
N PRO A 6 -2.75 13.30 -19.73
CA PRO A 6 -4.06 13.86 -20.04
C PRO A 6 -4.16 14.42 -21.47
N ILE A 7 -3.04 14.54 -22.21
CA ILE A 7 -3.00 15.14 -23.55
C ILE A 7 -2.90 14.06 -24.63
N LYS A 8 -2.35 12.89 -24.31
CA LYS A 8 -2.25 11.77 -25.27
C LYS A 8 -3.63 11.31 -25.74
N LYS A 9 -3.79 11.22 -27.07
CA LYS A 9 -4.91 10.51 -27.71
C LYS A 9 -4.56 9.02 -27.80
N TRP A 10 -5.22 8.21 -26.99
CA TRP A 10 -4.99 6.77 -26.92
C TRP A 10 -5.82 6.03 -27.98
N THR A 11 -5.21 5.06 -28.66
CA THR A 11 -5.98 4.04 -29.37
C THR A 11 -6.69 3.12 -28.37
N LEU A 12 -7.74 2.40 -28.80
CA LEU A 12 -8.41 1.41 -27.96
C LEU A 12 -7.42 0.38 -27.39
N ARG A 13 -6.49 -0.11 -28.23
CA ARG A 13 -5.45 -1.07 -27.83
C ARG A 13 -4.58 -0.52 -26.71
N GLU A 14 -4.05 0.68 -26.86
CA GLU A 14 -3.19 1.28 -25.83
C GLU A 14 -3.97 1.57 -24.55
N SER A 15 -5.24 1.99 -24.67
CA SER A 15 -6.10 2.22 -23.50
C SER A 15 -6.29 0.94 -22.69
N ILE A 16 -6.56 -0.18 -23.36
CA ILE A 16 -6.68 -1.51 -22.72
C ILE A 16 -5.36 -1.91 -22.07
N GLN A 17 -4.23 -1.75 -22.77
CA GLN A 17 -2.92 -2.11 -22.22
C GLN A 17 -2.57 -1.27 -20.97
N ASN A 18 -2.92 0.02 -20.96
CA ASN A 18 -2.61 0.89 -19.84
C ASN A 18 -3.60 0.74 -18.67
N HIS A 19 -4.91 0.67 -18.94
CA HIS A 19 -5.95 0.75 -17.90
C HIS A 19 -6.64 -0.57 -17.61
N GLY A 20 -6.51 -1.58 -18.49
CA GLY A 20 -7.22 -2.86 -18.36
C GLY A 20 -6.85 -3.68 -17.13
N LEU A 21 -5.71 -3.38 -16.50
CA LEU A 21 -5.32 -3.90 -15.19
C LEU A 21 -5.16 -2.75 -14.21
N GLY A 22 -5.92 -2.82 -13.10
CA GLY A 22 -5.83 -1.87 -12.00
C GLY A 22 -6.38 -0.47 -12.29
N ASN A 23 -7.20 -0.28 -13.33
CA ASN A 23 -7.75 1.03 -13.70
C ASN A 23 -6.69 2.13 -13.93
N GLY A 24 -5.48 1.73 -14.35
CA GLY A 24 -4.35 2.64 -14.60
C GLY A 24 -3.47 2.92 -13.38
N THR A 25 -3.66 2.20 -12.25
CA THR A 25 -2.74 2.26 -11.12
C THR A 25 -1.31 1.87 -11.51
N ALA A 26 -0.35 2.28 -10.67
CA ALA A 26 1.03 1.84 -10.80
C ALA A 26 1.11 0.31 -10.78
N LYS A 27 2.01 -0.22 -11.61
CA LYS A 27 2.26 -1.66 -11.79
C LYS A 27 3.75 -1.85 -11.64
N PHE A 28 4.16 -2.53 -10.57
CA PHE A 28 5.55 -2.93 -10.37
C PHE A 28 5.69 -4.35 -10.94
N ILE A 29 6.50 -4.50 -11.98
CA ILE A 29 6.66 -5.74 -12.71
C ILE A 29 8.16 -6.01 -12.80
N GLY A 30 8.60 -7.14 -12.26
CA GLY A 30 10.02 -7.50 -12.22
C GLY A 30 10.29 -8.63 -11.25
N THR A 31 11.57 -8.82 -10.95
CA THR A 31 12.06 -9.68 -9.86
C THR A 31 11.66 -9.13 -8.49
N PRO A 32 11.69 -9.95 -7.43
CA PRO A 32 11.36 -9.49 -6.08
C PRO A 32 12.22 -8.30 -5.63
N GLU A 33 13.50 -8.29 -5.98
CA GLU A 33 14.44 -7.21 -5.67
C GLU A 33 14.04 -5.92 -6.40
N GLN A 34 13.69 -6.00 -7.68
CA GLN A 34 13.24 -4.84 -8.46
C GLN A 34 11.92 -4.27 -7.94
N ILE A 35 11.00 -5.13 -7.47
CA ILE A 35 9.75 -4.68 -6.87
C ILE A 35 10.02 -4.02 -5.51
N ALA A 36 10.90 -4.60 -4.69
CA ALA A 36 11.30 -4.03 -3.42
C ALA A 36 12.02 -2.67 -3.60
N ASP A 37 12.88 -2.52 -4.61
CA ASP A 37 13.51 -1.25 -4.98
C ASP A 37 12.45 -0.17 -5.26
N LYS A 38 11.39 -0.51 -5.99
CA LYS A 38 10.31 0.43 -6.32
C LYS A 38 9.45 0.80 -5.11
N ILE A 39 9.20 -0.16 -4.21
CA ILE A 39 8.49 0.09 -2.95
C ILE A 39 9.31 1.03 -2.06
N GLU A 40 10.61 0.80 -1.96
CA GLU A 40 11.54 1.63 -1.18
C GLU A 40 11.68 3.04 -1.76
N GLU A 41 11.85 3.17 -3.08
CA GLU A 41 11.87 4.45 -3.79
C GLU A 41 10.60 5.25 -3.49
N TRP A 42 9.42 4.63 -3.59
CA TRP A 42 8.16 5.31 -3.32
C TRP A 42 7.99 5.69 -1.85
N ALA A 43 8.40 4.83 -0.92
CA ALA A 43 8.34 5.12 0.51
C ALA A 43 9.24 6.29 0.89
N THR A 44 10.45 6.34 0.32
CA THR A 44 11.48 7.34 0.69
C THR A 44 11.34 8.66 -0.07
N GLU A 45 11.08 8.61 -1.38
CA GLU A 45 10.94 9.83 -2.20
C GLU A 45 9.50 10.36 -2.19
N GLY A 46 8.52 9.47 -2.13
CA GLY A 46 7.10 9.82 -2.13
C GLY A 46 6.50 10.06 -0.75
N ASP A 47 7.26 9.78 0.32
CA ASP A 47 6.84 9.93 1.72
C ASP A 47 5.51 9.20 2.02
N VAL A 48 5.40 7.97 1.52
CA VAL A 48 4.22 7.12 1.76
C VAL A 48 4.48 6.11 2.87
N ASP A 49 3.55 6.02 3.82
CA ASP A 49 3.65 5.09 4.96
C ASP A 49 3.30 3.63 4.60
N GLY A 50 2.72 3.40 3.42
CA GLY A 50 2.31 2.06 3.01
C GLY A 50 1.55 2.01 1.69
N PHE A 51 1.24 0.78 1.28
CA PHE A 51 0.66 0.48 -0.03
C PHE A 51 -0.62 -0.32 0.09
N ASN A 52 -1.58 -0.02 -0.78
CA ASN A 52 -2.74 -0.87 -1.00
C ASN A 52 -2.49 -1.74 -2.24
N ILE A 53 -2.27 -3.04 -2.03
CA ILE A 53 -1.91 -3.98 -3.10
C ILE A 53 -3.19 -4.54 -3.72
N ALA A 54 -3.41 -4.25 -5.00
CA ALA A 54 -4.53 -4.79 -5.78
C ALA A 54 -4.14 -6.12 -6.44
N GLN A 55 -5.04 -7.10 -6.39
CA GLN A 55 -4.83 -8.38 -7.09
C GLN A 55 -5.02 -8.21 -8.59
N SER A 56 -4.10 -8.76 -9.38
CA SER A 56 -4.26 -8.90 -10.83
C SER A 56 -4.95 -10.22 -11.21
N TYR A 57 -4.81 -11.24 -10.36
CA TYR A 57 -5.52 -12.52 -10.45
C TYR A 57 -5.72 -13.10 -9.05
N SER A 58 -6.80 -13.86 -8.88
CA SER A 58 -7.27 -14.27 -7.55
C SER A 58 -6.27 -15.16 -6.82
N LEU A 59 -6.06 -14.82 -5.55
CA LEU A 59 -5.24 -15.50 -4.53
C LEU A 59 -3.74 -15.53 -4.79
N GLU A 60 -3.30 -15.92 -5.98
CA GLU A 60 -1.88 -16.12 -6.28
C GLU A 60 -1.09 -14.81 -6.28
N THR A 61 -1.68 -13.66 -6.66
CA THR A 61 -1.00 -12.35 -6.54
C THR A 61 -0.52 -12.08 -5.11
N PHE A 62 -1.31 -12.43 -4.09
CA PHE A 62 -0.90 -12.23 -2.70
C PHE A 62 0.08 -13.30 -2.23
N ARG A 63 -0.08 -14.55 -2.67
CA ARG A 63 0.88 -15.62 -2.36
C ARG A 63 2.26 -15.27 -2.89
N GLU A 64 2.39 -14.93 -4.17
CA GLU A 64 3.67 -14.56 -4.77
C GLU A 64 4.29 -13.33 -4.12
N PHE A 65 3.48 -12.33 -3.77
CA PHE A 65 3.99 -11.14 -3.04
C PHE A 65 4.53 -11.51 -1.66
N VAL A 66 3.79 -12.33 -0.90
CA VAL A 66 4.19 -12.76 0.45
C VAL A 66 5.41 -13.69 0.40
N ASP A 67 5.46 -14.62 -0.56
CA ASP A 67 6.51 -15.63 -0.64
C ASP A 67 7.82 -15.07 -1.22
N HIS A 68 7.74 -14.04 -2.08
CA HIS A 68 8.91 -13.52 -2.78
C HIS A 68 9.29 -12.09 -2.40
N VAL A 69 8.34 -11.17 -2.26
CA VAL A 69 8.64 -9.74 -2.05
C VAL A 69 8.77 -9.39 -0.57
N VAL A 70 7.90 -9.93 0.29
CA VAL A 70 7.95 -9.66 1.74
C VAL A 70 9.30 -10.01 2.37
N PRO A 71 9.97 -11.15 2.05
CA PRO A 71 11.30 -11.45 2.56
C PRO A 71 12.34 -10.38 2.18
N GLU A 72 12.31 -9.86 0.96
CA GLU A 72 13.21 -8.78 0.52
C GLU A 72 12.97 -7.49 1.30
N LEU A 73 11.71 -7.10 1.50
CA LEU A 73 11.37 -5.93 2.30
C LEU A 73 11.79 -6.09 3.78
N GLN A 74 11.67 -7.30 4.32
CA GLN A 74 12.12 -7.64 5.67
C GLN A 74 13.65 -7.67 5.81
N ASN A 75 14.37 -8.10 4.77
CA ASN A 75 15.84 -8.07 4.70
C ASN A 75 16.36 -6.63 4.70
N ARG A 76 15.66 -5.72 4.02
CA ARG A 76 15.94 -4.28 3.99
C ARG A 76 15.51 -3.54 5.25
N GLY A 77 14.73 -4.17 6.13
CA GLY A 77 14.24 -3.54 7.36
C GLY A 77 13.07 -2.57 7.15
N ILE A 78 12.45 -2.55 5.97
CA ILE A 78 11.33 -1.66 5.61
C ILE A 78 9.96 -2.36 5.69
N TYR A 79 9.92 -3.60 6.20
CA TYR A 79 8.69 -4.32 6.51
C TYR A 79 8.82 -5.08 7.81
N ARG A 80 7.75 -5.08 8.61
CA ARG A 80 7.71 -5.74 9.92
C ARG A 80 7.90 -7.25 9.80
N LYS A 81 8.52 -7.85 10.83
CA LYS A 81 8.65 -9.31 10.97
C LYS A 81 7.58 -9.92 11.88
N GLU A 82 7.05 -9.12 12.80
CA GLU A 82 6.05 -9.56 13.78
C GLU A 82 5.02 -8.45 14.03
N TYR A 83 3.87 -8.83 14.59
CA TYR A 83 2.84 -7.91 15.04
C TYR A 83 2.97 -7.71 16.55
N THR A 84 3.21 -6.48 16.99
CA THR A 84 3.41 -6.14 18.41
C THR A 84 2.14 -5.63 19.08
N GLY A 85 1.24 -4.99 18.33
CA GLY A 85 -0.03 -4.47 18.84
C GLY A 85 -1.12 -5.54 18.94
N LYS A 86 -2.00 -5.43 19.95
CA LYS A 86 -3.15 -6.33 20.12
C LYS A 86 -4.34 -5.94 19.23
N THR A 87 -4.36 -4.71 18.77
CA THR A 87 -5.35 -4.14 17.86
C THR A 87 -4.68 -3.58 16.61
N LEU A 88 -5.48 -3.36 15.57
CA LEU A 88 -5.01 -2.75 14.33
C LEU A 88 -4.39 -1.36 14.57
N ARG A 89 -4.99 -0.53 15.43
CA ARG A 89 -4.46 0.82 15.71
C ARG A 89 -3.09 0.75 16.38
N GLU A 90 -2.95 -0.10 17.38
CA GLU A 90 -1.67 -0.28 18.08
C GLU A 90 -0.58 -0.72 17.09
N SER A 91 -0.90 -1.65 16.19
CA SER A 91 0.04 -2.12 15.15
C SER A 91 0.31 -1.10 14.03
N LEU A 92 -0.64 -0.21 13.71
CA LEU A 92 -0.50 0.77 12.63
C LEU A 92 0.21 2.06 13.07
N PHE A 93 -0.02 2.49 14.30
CA PHE A 93 0.48 3.77 14.81
C PHE A 93 1.59 3.61 15.87
N ASP A 94 2.06 2.37 16.07
CA ASP A 94 3.08 2.03 17.07
C ASP A 94 2.77 2.65 18.45
N THR A 95 1.59 2.33 18.97
CA THR A 95 1.05 2.92 20.20
C THR A 95 0.49 1.87 21.14
N ASP A 96 0.59 2.10 22.44
CA ASP A 96 -0.03 1.27 23.48
C ASP A 96 -1.54 1.53 23.66
N SER A 97 -2.14 2.40 22.85
CA SER A 97 -3.57 2.72 22.93
C SER A 97 -4.38 2.16 21.78
N ALA A 98 -5.26 1.22 22.09
CA ALA A 98 -6.35 0.81 21.20
C ALA A 98 -7.32 1.96 20.83
N ARG A 99 -7.29 3.09 21.56
CA ARG A 99 -8.22 4.22 21.39
C ARG A 99 -7.57 5.37 20.62
N LEU A 100 -8.43 6.23 20.09
CA LEU A 100 -8.01 7.40 19.32
C LEU A 100 -7.16 8.35 20.18
N PRO A 101 -6.16 9.05 19.59
CA PRO A 101 -5.39 10.05 20.30
C PRO A 101 -6.26 11.27 20.68
N ALA A 102 -5.79 12.09 21.62
CA ALA A 102 -6.54 13.23 22.16
C ALA A 102 -6.93 14.27 21.10
N ASN A 103 -6.09 14.43 20.07
CA ASN A 103 -6.30 15.36 18.96
C ASN A 103 -7.26 14.83 17.87
N HIS A 104 -7.73 13.58 17.96
CA HIS A 104 -8.63 13.04 16.95
C HIS A 104 -10.05 13.63 17.10
N PRO A 105 -10.71 14.13 16.04
CA PRO A 105 -12.02 14.78 16.10
C PRO A 105 -13.10 14.01 16.86
N ALA A 106 -13.12 12.67 16.73
CA ALA A 106 -14.09 11.83 17.42
C ALA A 106 -13.97 11.82 18.96
N LYS A 107 -12.85 12.30 19.54
CA LYS A 107 -12.75 12.53 20.99
C LYS A 107 -13.68 13.63 21.47
N ARG A 108 -14.00 14.62 20.63
CA ARG A 108 -14.95 15.69 20.95
C ARG A 108 -16.38 15.19 21.07
N VAL A 109 -16.73 14.15 20.30
CA VAL A 109 -18.07 13.56 20.30
C VAL A 109 -18.27 12.61 21.48
N TYR A 110 -17.22 11.88 21.88
CA TYR A 110 -17.30 10.95 23.01
C TYR A 110 -17.68 11.63 24.35
N THR A 111 -17.29 12.89 24.54
CA THR A 111 -17.64 13.68 25.74
C THR A 111 -19.09 14.18 25.73
N LEU A 112 -19.77 14.19 24.58
CA LEU A 112 -21.13 14.73 24.42
C LEU A 112 -22.24 13.68 24.59
N ILE A 113 -21.89 12.39 24.65
CA ILE A 113 -22.84 11.26 24.78
C ILE A 113 -22.67 10.57 26.15
N LYS A 114 -21.90 11.17 27.07
CA LYS A 114 -21.86 10.83 28.49
C LYS A 114 -22.42 11.99 29.29
#